data_AF-A0A166L7A9-F1
#
_entry.id   AF-A0A166L7A9-F1
#
_cell.length_a   1.000
_cell.length_b   1.000
_cell.length_c   1.000
_cell.angle_alpha   90.00
_cell.angle_beta   90.00
_cell.angle_gamma   90.00
#
_symmetry.space_group_name_H-M   'P 1'
#
loop_
_entity.id
_entity.type
_entity.pdbx_description
1 polymer ?
#
loop_
_entity_poly.entity_id
_entity_poly.type
_entity_poly.pdbx_seq_one_letter_code
_entity_poly.pdbx_strand_id
1 'polypeptide(L)'
;MRLERPDSEMPTRKPAHVGRRSRITTRMQKALCDRLIKQPYMYRCEMADFLYRHFETRISERSIGRALRSMGWTRKTIRRIAQQRDDDLRDHYLHRISQYQPY
;
A
#
# COMPACT_ATOMS: atom_id res chain seq x y z
N MET A 1 -32.17 6.55 -54.60
CA MET A 1 -30.97 5.94 -53.97
C MET A 1 -30.81 6.54 -52.59
N ARG A 2 -30.84 5.71 -51.54
CA ARG A 2 -30.82 6.11 -50.13
C ARG A 2 -29.37 6.05 -49.64
N LEU A 3 -28.82 7.16 -49.18
CA LEU A 3 -27.48 7.23 -48.58
C LEU A 3 -27.58 6.72 -47.13
N GLU A 4 -27.29 5.43 -46.94
CA GLU A 4 -27.06 4.85 -45.63
C GLU A 4 -25.80 5.51 -45.02
N ARG A 5 -25.98 6.30 -43.97
CA ARG A 5 -24.88 6.72 -43.10
C ARG A 5 -24.68 5.60 -42.07
N PRO A 6 -23.51 4.96 -41.99
CA PRO A 6 -23.28 4.03 -40.89
C PRO A 6 -23.16 4.86 -39.60
N ASP A 7 -24.02 4.54 -38.65
CA ASP A 7 -23.91 4.98 -37.26
C ASP A 7 -22.51 4.61 -36.73
N SER A 8 -21.59 5.58 -36.82
CA SER A 8 -20.31 5.51 -36.13
C SER A 8 -20.58 5.71 -34.64
N GLU A 9 -21.04 4.65 -33.97
CA GLU A 9 -20.89 4.50 -32.54
C GLU A 9 -19.39 4.56 -32.22
N MET A 10 -18.89 5.76 -31.94
CA MET A 10 -17.57 5.92 -31.34
C MET A 10 -17.70 5.52 -29.87
N PRO A 11 -17.03 4.45 -29.38
CA PRO A 11 -16.96 4.20 -27.96
C PRO A 11 -16.13 5.32 -27.34
N THR A 12 -16.81 6.30 -26.75
CA THR A 12 -16.21 7.34 -25.92
C THR A 12 -15.72 6.73 -24.60
N ARG A 13 -14.70 5.88 -24.68
CA ARG A 13 -13.88 5.56 -23.51
C ARG A 13 -13.14 6.83 -23.14
N LYS A 14 -13.73 7.61 -22.22
CA LYS A 14 -13.05 8.72 -21.54
C LYS A 14 -11.66 8.21 -21.14
N PRO A 15 -10.56 8.82 -21.59
CA PRO A 15 -9.24 8.40 -21.15
C PRO A 15 -9.26 8.51 -19.63
N ALA A 16 -9.01 7.40 -18.94
CA ALA A 16 -8.85 7.42 -17.49
C ALA A 16 -7.86 8.56 -17.21
N HIS A 17 -8.25 9.55 -16.41
CA HIS A 17 -7.37 10.63 -16.01
C HIS A 17 -6.26 10.04 -15.14
N VAL A 18 -5.29 9.41 -15.79
CA VAL A 18 -4.06 8.95 -15.18
C VAL A 18 -3.27 10.23 -14.95
N GLY A 19 -3.50 10.86 -13.80
CA GLY A 19 -2.68 11.98 -13.35
C GLY A 19 -1.19 11.61 -13.37
N ARG A 20 -0.34 12.59 -13.07
CA ARG A 20 1.13 12.41 -13.07
C ARG A 20 1.53 11.07 -12.43
N ARG A 21 2.24 10.22 -13.20
CA ARG A 21 2.75 8.92 -12.73
C ARG A 21 3.41 9.09 -11.38
N SER A 22 2.99 8.28 -10.41
CA SER A 22 3.62 8.23 -9.09
C SER A 22 5.12 7.96 -9.28
N ARG A 23 5.97 8.79 -8.67
CA ARG A 23 7.42 8.52 -8.59
C ARG A 23 7.74 7.22 -7.84
N ILE A 24 6.78 6.73 -7.07
CA ILE A 24 6.89 5.50 -6.30
C ILE A 24 6.26 4.38 -7.11
N THR A 25 7.10 3.50 -7.61
CA THR A 25 6.71 2.29 -8.35
C THR A 25 6.14 1.23 -7.41
N THR A 26 5.29 0.33 -7.91
CA THR A 26 4.71 -0.79 -7.15
C THR A 26 5.77 -1.64 -6.45
N ARG A 27 6.96 -1.81 -7.05
CA ARG A 27 8.09 -2.53 -6.41
C ARG A 27 8.59 -1.82 -5.15
N MET A 28 8.68 -0.50 -5.18
CA MET A 28 9.11 0.32 -4.03
C MET A 28 8.07 0.31 -2.92
N GLN A 29 6.78 0.32 -3.29
CA GLN A 29 5.67 0.15 -2.36
C GLN A 29 5.76 -1.19 -1.61
N LYS A 30 5.96 -2.29 -2.34
CA LYS A 30 6.11 -3.63 -1.74
C LYS A 30 7.30 -3.70 -0.78
N ALA A 31 8.47 -3.23 -1.21
CA ALA A 31 9.66 -3.18 -0.36
C ALA A 31 9.45 -2.35 0.91
N LEU A 32 8.72 -1.24 0.81
CA LEU A 32 8.36 -0.42 1.95
C LEU A 32 7.42 -1.16 2.91
N CYS A 33 6.42 -1.87 2.40
CA CYS A 33 5.51 -2.68 3.20
C CYS A 33 6.27 -3.79 3.96
N ASP A 34 7.15 -4.52 3.27
CA ASP A 34 7.96 -5.58 3.87
C ASP A 34 8.85 -5.03 5.00
N ARG A 35 9.40 -3.82 4.81
CA ARG A 35 10.17 -3.14 5.86
C ARG A 35 9.31 -2.71 7.04
N LEU A 36 8.11 -2.18 6.78
CA LEU A 36 7.16 -1.74 7.79
C LEU A 36 6.61 -2.87 8.64
N ILE A 37 6.50 -4.07 8.09
CA ILE A 37 6.14 -5.28 8.84
C ILE A 37 7.20 -5.57 9.90
N LYS A 38 8.48 -5.45 9.54
CA LYS A 38 9.60 -5.65 10.48
C LYS A 38 9.78 -4.50 11.46
N GLN A 39 9.50 -3.26 11.03
CA GLN A 39 9.73 -2.06 11.82
C GLN A 39 8.55 -1.07 11.68
N PRO A 40 7.46 -1.28 12.43
CA PRO A 40 6.23 -0.49 12.28
C PRO A 40 6.35 0.96 12.77
N TYR A 41 7.39 1.26 13.56
CA TYR A 41 7.61 2.58 14.15
C TYR A 41 8.49 3.50 13.29
N MET A 42 8.91 3.05 12.10
CA MET A 42 9.77 3.82 11.20
C MET A 42 9.12 5.16 10.81
N TYR A 43 9.90 6.24 10.90
CA TYR A 43 9.49 7.59 10.52
C TYR A 43 9.48 7.77 9.00
N ARG A 44 8.74 8.77 8.49
CA ARG A 44 8.65 9.04 7.06
C ARG A 44 9.98 9.43 6.43
N CYS A 45 10.84 10.13 7.18
CA CYS A 45 12.22 10.43 6.76
C CYS A 45 13.04 9.14 6.59
N GLU A 46 12.99 8.24 7.57
CA GLU A 46 13.68 6.94 7.51
C GLU A 46 13.16 6.07 6.35
N MET A 47 11.87 6.14 6.05
CA MET A 47 11.28 5.49 4.86
C MET A 47 11.85 6.07 3.56
N ALA A 48 12.08 7.39 3.51
CA ALA A 48 12.68 8.05 2.36
C ALA A 48 14.12 7.62 2.18
N ASP A 49 14.87 7.56 3.28
CA ASP A 49 16.27 7.10 3.29
C ASP A 49 16.37 5.63 2.90
N PHE A 50 15.44 4.79 3.36
CA PHE A 50 15.36 3.38 2.96
C PHE A 50 15.14 3.24 1.46
N LEU A 51 14.18 3.99 0.89
CA LEU A 51 13.93 3.95 -0.55
C LEU A 51 15.08 4.53 -1.36
N TYR A 52 15.76 5.54 -0.84
CA TYR A 52 16.96 6.09 -1.46
C TYR A 52 18.11 5.08 -1.45
N ARG A 53 18.35 4.36 -0.35
CA ARG A 53 19.40 3.34 -0.27
C ARG A 53 19.14 2.12 -1.17
N HIS A 54 17.88 1.73 -1.35
CA HIS A 54 17.54 0.53 -2.12
C HIS A 54 17.26 0.78 -3.61
N PHE A 55 16.81 1.97 -3.97
CA PHE A 55 16.38 2.30 -5.34
C PHE A 55 17.03 3.58 -5.88
N GLU A 56 17.95 4.20 -5.13
CA GLU A 56 18.66 5.44 -5.48
C GLU A 56 17.72 6.61 -5.83
N THR A 57 16.45 6.49 -5.44
CA THR A 57 15.41 7.41 -5.84
C THR A 57 15.10 8.34 -4.69
N ARG A 58 15.40 9.63 -4.87
CA ARG A 58 15.11 10.65 -3.86
C ARG A 58 13.61 10.95 -3.83
N ILE A 59 12.94 10.44 -2.79
CA ILE A 59 11.50 10.60 -2.59
C ILE A 59 11.27 11.58 -1.45
N SER A 60 10.37 12.54 -1.66
CA SER A 60 9.96 13.46 -0.59
C SER A 60 9.05 12.77 0.43
N GLU A 61 9.10 13.18 1.70
CA GLU A 61 8.18 12.68 2.73
C GLU A 61 6.69 12.84 2.34
N ARG A 62 6.35 13.92 1.62
CA ARG A 62 4.99 14.13 1.09
C ARG A 62 4.61 13.04 0.10
N SER A 63 5.53 12.63 -0.78
CA SER A 63 5.31 11.54 -1.73
C SER A 63 5.10 10.21 -1.00
N ILE A 64 5.87 9.95 0.07
CA ILE A 64 5.69 8.76 0.92
C ILE A 64 4.31 8.78 1.58
N GLY A 65 3.90 9.91 2.16
CA GLY A 65 2.57 10.05 2.74
C GLY A 65 1.45 9.82 1.71
N ARG A 66 1.62 10.25 0.45
CA ARG A 66 0.67 9.96 -0.64
C ARG A 66 0.66 8.47 -1.02
N ALA A 67 1.82 7.82 -1.13
CA ALA A 67 1.89 6.39 -1.41
C ALA A 67 1.31 5.53 -0.29
N LEU A 68 1.62 5.86 0.96
CA LEU A 68 1.04 5.23 2.13
C LEU A 68 -0.49 5.34 2.12
N ARG A 69 -1.04 6.52 1.80
CA ARG A 69 -2.48 6.70 1.61
C ARG A 69 -3.06 5.88 0.46
N SER A 70 -2.39 5.84 -0.70
CA SER A 70 -2.88 5.02 -1.83
C SER A 70 -2.88 3.53 -1.52
N MET A 71 -2.01 3.07 -0.62
CA MET A 71 -1.98 1.68 -0.15
C MET A 71 -3.00 1.43 0.99
N GLY A 72 -3.54 2.46 1.64
CA GLY A 72 -4.34 2.33 2.87
C GLY A 72 -3.51 2.15 4.15
N TRP A 73 -2.20 2.37 4.08
CA TRP A 73 -1.27 2.20 5.18
C TRP A 73 -1.10 3.51 5.94
N THR A 74 -1.76 3.63 7.08
CA THR A 74 -1.61 4.69 8.07
C THR A 74 -0.78 4.18 9.23
N ARG A 75 -0.25 5.07 10.08
CA ARG A 75 0.48 4.67 11.30
C ARG A 75 -0.34 3.70 12.17
N LYS A 76 -1.68 3.84 12.19
CA LYS A 76 -2.58 2.91 12.89
C LYS A 76 -2.64 1.54 12.23
N THR A 77 -2.84 1.48 10.90
CA THR A 77 -2.88 0.19 10.20
C THR A 77 -1.54 -0.51 10.20
N ILE A 78 -0.42 0.21 10.08
CA ILE A 78 0.93 -0.35 10.20
C ILE A 78 1.13 -1.01 11.56
N ARG A 79 0.81 -0.30 12.66
CA ARG A 79 0.91 -0.86 14.02
C ARG A 79 0.02 -2.09 14.20
N ARG A 80 -1.23 -2.02 13.74
CA ARG A 80 -2.18 -3.14 13.82
C ARG A 80 -1.66 -4.36 13.05
N ILE A 81 -1.16 -4.17 11.83
CA ILE A 81 -0.61 -5.25 11.00
C ILE A 81 0.62 -5.86 11.67
N ALA A 82 1.51 -5.05 12.24
CA ALA A 82 2.68 -5.56 12.95
C ALA A 82 2.30 -6.32 14.22
N GLN A 83 1.37 -5.80 15.04
CA GLN A 83 0.85 -6.51 16.22
C GLN A 83 0.14 -7.82 15.87
N GLN A 84 -0.59 -7.87 14.74
CA GLN A 84 -1.24 -9.09 14.27
C GLN A 84 -0.26 -10.12 13.70
N ARG A 85 0.94 -9.69 13.31
CA ARG A 85 2.02 -10.53 12.78
C ARG A 85 3.12 -10.82 13.80
N ASP A 86 2.96 -10.33 15.02
CA ASP A 86 3.78 -10.72 16.15
C ASP A 86 3.36 -12.13 16.55
N ASP A 87 4.19 -13.10 16.16
CA ASP A 87 3.89 -14.52 16.33
C ASP A 87 3.79 -14.90 17.82
N ASP A 88 4.54 -14.23 18.69
CA ASP A 88 4.52 -14.46 20.14
C ASP A 88 3.19 -13.99 20.73
N LEU A 89 2.71 -12.79 20.34
CA LEU A 89 1.39 -12.30 20.75
C LEU A 89 0.26 -13.18 20.22
N ARG A 90 0.41 -13.71 19.01
CA ARG A 90 -0.57 -14.61 18.40
C ARG A 90 -0.61 -15.96 19.10
N ASP A 91 0.54 -16.54 19.39
CA ASP A 91 0.65 -17.81 20.09
C ASP A 91 0.11 -17.71 21.52
N HIS A 92 0.47 -16.65 22.24
CA HIS A 92 -0.07 -16.37 23.57
C HIS A 92 -1.60 -16.21 23.54
N TYR A 93 -2.16 -15.55 22.52
CA TYR A 93 -3.60 -15.44 22.34
C TYR A 93 -4.27 -16.80 22.07
N LEU A 94 -3.70 -17.62 21.20
CA LEU A 94 -4.21 -18.97 20.91
C LEU A 94 -4.16 -19.88 22.14
N HIS A 95 -3.05 -19.85 22.89
CA HIS A 95 -2.92 -20.53 24.17
C HIS A 95 -4.01 -20.07 25.14
N ARG A 96 -4.23 -18.76 25.28
CA ARG A 96 -5.29 -18.21 26.13
C ARG A 96 -6.69 -18.67 25.72
N ILE A 97 -7.00 -18.74 24.43
CA ILE A 97 -8.32 -19.18 23.96
C ILE A 97 -8.51 -20.69 24.15
N SER A 98 -7.46 -21.49 23.97
CA SER A 98 -7.53 -22.95 24.17
C SER A 98 -7.91 -23.34 25.61
N GLN A 99 -7.69 -22.46 26.58
CA GLN A 99 -8.10 -22.66 27.97
C GLN A 99 -9.60 -22.44 28.20
N TYR A 100 -10.32 -21.88 27.23
CA TYR A 100 -11.78 -21.78 27.28
C TYR A 100 -12.38 -22.96 26.51
N GLN A 101 -12.94 -23.94 27.24
CA GLN A 101 -13.86 -24.91 26.64
C GLN A 101 -15.23 -24.24 26.39
N PRO A 102 -15.91 -24.55 25.27
CA PRO A 102 -17.30 -24.17 25.11
C PRO A 102 -18.15 -24.91 26.16
N TYR A 103 -19.08 -24.16 26.77
CA TYR A 103 -19.97 -24.62 27.85
C TYR A 103 -20.92 -25.74 27.40
#